data_AF-A0A380PQS7-F1
#
_entry.id   AF-A0A380PQS7-F1
#
_cell.length_a   1.000
_cell.length_b   1.000
_cell.length_c   1.000
_cell.angle_alpha   90.00
_cell.angle_beta   90.00
_cell.angle_gamma   90.00
#
_symmetry.space_group_name_H-M   'P 1'
#
loop_
_entity.id
_entity.type
_entity.pdbx_description
1 polymer ?
#
loop_
_entity_poly.entity_id
_entity_poly.type
_entity_poly.pdbx_seq_one_letter_code
_entity_poly.pdbx_strand_id
1 'polypeptide(L)'
;MFELTNLHTSPLTVTDDKTDQRITIAVGHSAVVNGDFTRHLFTQAGMMRAERFDEPLNEHADDSELDITAVRDEYEDLFGKKAPSAAKAITLQKAIDSKKNELAHNDTTEPANPADDTDNIDNPSA
;
A
#
# COMPACT_ATOMS: atom_id res chain seq x y z
N MET A 1 16.43 3.15 -2.79
CA MET A 1 17.12 4.39 -2.36
C MET A 1 18.05 4.03 -1.21
N PHE A 2 18.75 4.99 -0.60
CA PHE A 2 19.61 4.70 0.55
C PHE A 2 19.25 5.57 1.74
N GLU A 3 19.21 4.95 2.92
CA GLU A 3 19.31 5.67 4.18
C GLU A 3 20.79 5.92 4.47
N LEU A 4 21.15 7.20 4.59
CA LEU A 4 22.51 7.65 4.86
C LEU A 4 22.59 8.15 6.30
N THR A 5 23.30 7.43 7.15
CA THR A 5 23.61 7.85 8.53
C THR A 5 24.97 8.54 8.58
N ASN A 6 25.01 9.78 9.04
CA ASN A 6 26.25 10.52 9.22
C ASN A 6 26.98 10.09 10.50
N LEU A 7 28.11 9.39 10.34
CA LEU A 7 28.98 8.97 11.44
C LEU A 7 30.22 9.88 11.57
N HIS A 8 30.31 10.93 10.75
CA HIS A 8 31.39 11.89 10.76
C HIS A 8 31.19 12.96 11.84
N THR A 9 32.22 13.76 12.12
CA THR A 9 32.21 14.84 13.12
C THR A 9 31.67 16.18 12.60
N SER A 10 31.37 16.26 11.29
CA SER A 10 30.84 17.45 10.61
C SER A 10 29.60 17.10 9.79
N PRO A 11 28.71 18.08 9.51
CA PRO A 11 27.60 17.89 8.59
C PRO A 11 28.07 17.40 7.22
N LEU A 12 27.32 16.47 6.64
CA LEU A 12 27.57 15.97 5.29
C LEU A 12 26.50 16.50 4.35
N THR A 13 26.91 17.09 3.23
CA THR A 13 25.97 17.50 2.18
C THR A 13 26.08 16.54 1.01
N VAL A 14 24.94 16.00 0.59
CA VAL A 14 24.81 15.12 -0.57
C VAL A 14 23.75 15.70 -1.51
N THR A 15 23.80 15.31 -2.78
CA THR A 15 22.77 15.65 -3.77
C THR A 15 21.87 14.43 -3.94
N ASP A 16 20.56 14.66 -3.98
CA ASP A 16 19.59 13.64 -4.33
C ASP A 16 19.49 13.51 -5.86
N ASP A 17 19.76 12.31 -6.39
CA ASP A 17 19.86 12.05 -7.84
C ASP A 17 18.52 12.19 -8.59
N LYS A 18 17.38 12.18 -7.88
CA LYS A 18 16.05 12.32 -8.52
C LYS A 18 15.57 13.77 -8.56
N THR A 19 15.85 14.52 -7.51
CA THR A 19 15.31 15.87 -7.30
C THR A 19 16.33 16.98 -7.52
N ASP A 20 17.61 16.61 -7.71
CA ASP A 20 18.77 17.52 -7.74
C ASP A 20 18.90 18.38 -6.45
N GLN A 21 18.18 18.03 -5.38
CA GLN A 21 18.18 18.78 -4.14
C GLN A 21 19.43 18.48 -3.32
N ARG A 22 20.03 19.53 -2.75
CA ARG A 22 21.11 19.39 -1.75
C ARG A 22 20.52 19.10 -0.38
N ILE A 23 20.86 17.93 0.16
CA ILE A 23 20.44 17.46 1.48
C ILE A 23 21.64 17.56 2.42
N THR A 24 21.48 18.23 3.55
CA THR A 24 22.50 18.29 4.59
C THR A 24 22.11 17.42 5.77
N ILE A 25 22.96 16.46 6.09
CA ILE A 25 22.77 15.47 7.15
C ILE A 25 23.62 15.91 8.35
N ALA A 26 22.95 16.29 9.43
CA ALA A 26 23.61 16.65 10.69
C ALA A 26 24.38 15.46 11.28
N VAL A 27 25.35 15.75 12.14
CA VAL A 27 26.18 14.73 12.81
C VAL A 27 25.30 13.79 13.63
N GLY A 28 25.43 12.48 13.41
CA GLY A 28 24.62 11.45 14.10
C GLY A 28 23.19 11.30 13.59
N HIS A 29 22.77 12.05 12.57
CA HIS A 29 21.45 11.93 11.95
C HIS A 29 21.49 11.08 10.69
N SER A 30 20.30 10.59 10.30
CA SER A 30 20.07 9.91 9.03
C SER A 30 19.24 10.78 8.08
N ALA A 31 19.44 10.59 6.78
CA ALA A 31 18.53 11.07 5.75
C ALA A 31 18.36 10.02 4.64
N VAL A 32 17.17 9.95 4.06
CA VAL A 32 16.90 9.10 2.89
C VAL A 32 17.19 9.89 1.63
N VAL A 33 18.04 9.33 0.77
CA VAL A 33 18.54 10.02 -0.43
C VAL A 33 18.51 9.06 -1.62
N ASN A 34 18.04 9.56 -2.77
CA ASN A 34 18.09 8.82 -4.02
C ASN A 34 19.51 8.87 -4.60
N GLY A 35 20.02 7.71 -5.00
CA GLY A 35 21.34 7.54 -5.60
C GLY A 35 22.00 6.25 -5.14
N ASP A 36 23.20 5.97 -5.66
CA ASP A 36 24.05 4.87 -5.19
C ASP A 36 25.23 5.43 -4.38
N PHE A 37 25.19 5.23 -3.07
CA PHE A 37 26.21 5.72 -2.14
C PHE A 37 27.17 4.63 -1.66
N THR A 38 27.10 3.41 -2.21
CA THR A 38 27.96 2.29 -1.80
C THR A 38 29.45 2.55 -2.08
N ARG A 39 29.74 3.32 -3.14
CA ARG A 39 31.11 3.71 -3.54
C ARG A 39 31.49 5.14 -3.14
N HIS A 40 30.66 5.81 -2.34
CA HIS A 40 30.94 7.17 -1.91
C HIS A 40 32.14 7.20 -0.95
N LEU A 41 33.01 8.22 -1.05
CA LEU A 41 34.26 8.30 -0.27
C LEU A 41 34.02 8.20 1.24
N PHE A 42 32.98 8.87 1.74
CA PHE A 42 32.63 8.81 3.17
C PHE A 42 32.07 7.43 3.58
N THR A 43 31.42 6.71 2.67
CA THR A 43 30.99 5.33 2.92
C THR A 43 32.19 4.39 3.00
N GLN A 44 33.11 4.50 2.04
CA GLN A 44 34.32 3.68 1.99
C GLN A 44 35.25 3.91 3.18
N ALA A 45 35.29 5.15 3.69
CA ALA A 45 36.06 5.50 4.87
C ALA A 45 35.35 5.18 6.20
N GLY A 46 34.15 4.59 6.18
CA GLY A 46 33.37 4.26 7.38
C GLY A 46 32.80 5.48 8.12
N MET A 47 32.81 6.65 7.49
CA MET A 47 32.31 7.92 8.04
C MET A 47 30.83 8.18 7.71
N MET A 48 30.24 7.37 6.83
CA MET A 48 28.82 7.39 6.49
C MET A 48 28.34 5.96 6.33
N ARG A 49 27.25 5.59 7.01
CA ARG A 49 26.59 4.31 6.76
C ARG A 49 25.58 4.51 5.64
N ALA A 50 25.65 3.70 4.59
CA ALA A 50 24.70 3.74 3.48
C ALA A 50 23.98 2.39 3.43
N GLU A 51 22.72 2.37 3.87
CA GLU A 51 21.89 1.16 3.83
C GLU A 51 20.84 1.28 2.75
N ARG A 52 20.60 0.18 2.02
CA ARG A 52 19.48 0.16 1.09
C ARG A 52 18.21 0.31 1.90
N PHE A 53 17.51 1.39 1.62
CA PHE A 53 16.18 1.63 2.12
C PHE A 53 15.26 1.44 0.93
N ASP A 54 14.48 0.37 0.97
CA ASP A 54 13.31 0.24 0.13
C ASP A 54 12.21 1.02 0.83
N GLU A 55 11.61 2.00 0.14
CA GLU A 55 10.46 2.69 0.72
C GLU A 55 9.46 1.58 1.02
N PRO A 56 8.91 1.48 2.24
CA PRO A 56 7.61 0.84 2.32
C PRO A 56 6.77 1.59 1.29
N LEU A 57 6.22 0.87 0.30
CA LEU A 57 5.36 1.43 -0.74
C LEU A 57 4.38 2.36 -0.02
N ASN A 58 4.69 3.65 -0.03
CA ASN A 58 3.98 4.56 0.84
C ASN A 58 2.67 4.78 0.10
N GLU A 59 1.66 4.07 0.56
CA GLU A 59 0.22 4.18 0.30
C GLU A 59 -0.33 5.58 0.72
N HIS A 60 0.53 6.60 0.62
CA HIS A 60 0.38 7.99 1.01
C HIS A 60 0.81 8.93 -0.12
N ALA A 61 0.41 8.63 -1.35
CA ALA A 61 0.11 9.67 -2.31
C ALA A 61 -1.23 10.32 -1.90
N ASP A 62 -1.22 11.15 -0.86
CA ASP A 62 -2.33 12.06 -0.62
C ASP A 62 -2.25 13.20 -1.67
N ASP A 63 -3.42 13.52 -2.23
CA ASP A 63 -3.79 14.75 -2.92
C ASP A 63 -3.52 14.91 -4.42
N SER A 64 -3.83 13.90 -5.24
CA SER A 64 -4.31 14.17 -6.60
C SER A 64 -5.40 13.18 -7.04
N GLU A 65 -6.63 13.70 -7.04
CA GLU A 65 -7.75 13.30 -7.91
C GLU A 65 -8.61 12.08 -7.54
N LEU A 66 -8.83 11.80 -6.25
CA LEU A 66 -10.08 11.13 -5.87
C LEU A 66 -11.09 12.19 -5.44
N ASP A 67 -12.15 12.39 -6.23
CA ASP A 67 -13.26 13.23 -5.84
C ASP A 67 -13.93 12.64 -4.60
N ILE A 68 -13.58 13.20 -3.44
CA ILE A 68 -14.09 12.78 -2.14
C ILE A 68 -15.62 12.81 -2.10
N THR A 69 -16.27 13.62 -2.93
CA THR A 69 -17.73 13.65 -3.07
C THR A 69 -18.22 12.36 -3.71
N ALA A 70 -17.65 11.98 -4.86
CA ALA A 70 -17.99 10.74 -5.55
C ALA A 70 -17.72 9.50 -4.69
N VAL A 71 -16.59 9.48 -3.97
CA VAL A 71 -16.24 8.37 -3.06
C VAL A 71 -17.23 8.28 -1.89
N ARG A 72 -17.78 9.40 -1.40
CA ARG A 72 -18.78 9.39 -0.33
C ARG A 72 -20.14 8.89 -0.80
N ASP A 73 -20.54 9.28 -2.00
CA ASP A 73 -21.79 8.81 -2.62
C ASP A 73 -21.71 7.29 -2.84
N GLU A 74 -20.61 6.79 -3.38
CA GLU A 74 -20.40 5.36 -3.60
C GLU A 74 -20.33 4.55 -2.29
N TYR A 75 -19.72 5.13 -1.23
CA TYR A 75 -19.75 4.52 0.10
C TYR A 75 -21.19 4.40 0.63
N GLU A 76 -22.03 5.43 0.44
CA GLU A 76 -23.41 5.39 0.89
C GLU A 76 -24.25 4.38 0.12
N ASP A 77 -24.08 4.28 -1.20
CA ASP A 77 -24.75 3.28 -2.03
C ASP A 77 -24.39 1.85 -1.60
N LEU A 78 -23.10 1.60 -1.32
CA LEU A 78 -22.61 0.26 -1.00
C LEU A 78 -22.88 -0.17 0.44
N PHE A 79 -22.88 0.77 1.39
CA PHE A 79 -23.05 0.48 2.82
C PHE A 79 -24.42 0.90 3.38
N GLY A 80 -25.26 1.57 2.59
CA GLY A 80 -26.57 2.08 2.99
C GLY A 80 -26.53 3.18 4.07
N LYS A 81 -25.36 3.77 4.30
CA LYS A 81 -25.13 4.77 5.36
C LYS A 81 -24.13 5.82 4.93
N LYS A 82 -24.33 7.05 5.39
CA LYS A 82 -23.42 8.17 5.12
C LYS A 82 -22.00 7.84 5.58
N ALA A 83 -21.04 8.13 4.71
CA ALA A 83 -19.63 8.03 5.02
C ALA A 83 -19.24 8.93 6.21
N PRO A 84 -18.34 8.49 7.10
CA PRO A 84 -17.82 9.35 8.16
C PRO A 84 -17.16 10.61 7.59
N SER A 85 -17.61 11.79 8.03
CA SER A 85 -17.14 13.08 7.50
C SER A 85 -15.66 13.35 7.78
N ALA A 86 -15.13 12.79 8.88
CA ALA A 86 -13.73 12.89 9.27
C ALA A 86 -12.80 11.88 8.54
N ALA A 87 -13.35 10.92 7.80
CA ALA A 87 -12.55 9.96 7.04
C ALA A 87 -12.02 10.59 5.76
N LYS A 88 -10.76 10.28 5.42
CA LYS A 88 -10.11 10.69 4.17
C LYS A 88 -10.63 9.86 2.99
N ALA A 89 -10.56 10.43 1.78
CA ALA A 89 -11.00 9.77 0.53
C ALA A 89 -10.35 8.39 0.34
N ILE A 90 -9.05 8.28 0.57
CA ILE A 90 -8.29 7.03 0.47
C ILE A 90 -8.82 5.96 1.45
N THR A 91 -9.15 6.35 2.68
CA THR A 91 -9.72 5.43 3.68
C THR A 91 -11.10 4.94 3.26
N LEU A 92 -11.93 5.82 2.69
CA LEU A 92 -13.25 5.46 2.19
C LEU A 92 -13.15 4.54 0.96
N GLN A 93 -12.25 4.84 0.02
CA GLN A 93 -12.01 4.02 -1.16
C GLN A 93 -11.58 2.60 -0.79
N LYS A 94 -10.64 2.45 0.15
CA LYS A 94 -10.19 1.14 0.64
C LYS A 94 -11.34 0.32 1.24
N ALA A 95 -12.26 0.97 1.95
CA ALA A 95 -13.45 0.31 2.50
C ALA A 95 -14.43 -0.12 1.39
N ILE A 96 -14.64 0.72 0.38
CA ILE A 96 -15.46 0.40 -0.80
C ILE A 96 -14.89 -0.81 -1.54
N ASP A 97 -13.59 -0.78 -1.85
CA ASP A 97 -12.92 -1.85 -2.59
C ASP A 97 -12.96 -3.17 -1.83
N SER A 98 -12.70 -3.13 -0.51
CA SER A 98 -12.84 -4.31 0.35
C SER A 98 -14.24 -4.89 0.30
N LYS A 99 -15.27 -4.03 0.36
CA LYS A 99 -16.66 -4.46 0.38
C LYS A 99 -17.12 -5.01 -0.98
N LYS A 100 -16.71 -4.39 -2.09
CA LYS A 100 -16.94 -4.92 -3.44
C LYS A 100 -16.29 -6.28 -3.65
N ASN A 101 -15.07 -6.46 -3.16
CA ASN A 101 -14.38 -7.74 -3.23
C ASN A 101 -15.08 -8.82 -2.38
N GLU A 102 -15.60 -8.47 -1.21
CA GLU A 102 -16.46 -9.37 -0.42
C GLU A 102 -17.74 -9.73 -1.18
N LEU A 103 -18.46 -8.77 -1.79
CA LEU A 103 -19.66 -9.08 -2.57
C LEU A 103 -19.34 -10.01 -3.75
N ALA A 104 -18.24 -9.78 -4.46
CA ALA A 104 -17.80 -10.65 -5.56
C ALA A 104 -17.43 -12.08 -5.10
N HIS A 105 -16.97 -12.24 -3.86
CA HIS A 105 -16.67 -13.56 -3.28
C HIS A 105 -17.91 -14.30 -2.77
N ASN A 106 -18.96 -13.57 -2.38
CA ASN A 106 -20.20 -14.17 -1.85
C ASN A 106 -21.16 -14.66 -2.94
N ASP A 107 -20.93 -14.33 -4.21
CA ASP A 107 -21.70 -14.89 -5.35
C ASP A 107 -21.28 -16.35 -5.70
N THR A 108 -20.20 -16.87 -5.10
CA THR A 108 -19.74 -18.26 -5.33
C THR A 108 -20.02 -19.16 -4.13
N THR A 109 -21.19 -19.04 -3.50
CA THR A 109 -21.70 -20.12 -2.65
C THR A 109 -23.22 -20.11 -2.65
N GLU A 110 -23.82 -20.56 -3.75
CA GLU A 110 -25.11 -21.23 -3.68
C GLU A 110 -24.80 -22.72 -3.36
N PRO A 111 -24.99 -23.21 -2.13
CA PRO A 111 -24.90 -24.64 -1.88
C PRO A 111 -26.14 -25.25 -2.53
N ALA A 112 -25.92 -25.93 -3.65
CA ALA A 112 -26.90 -26.84 -4.23
C ALA A 112 -27.32 -27.84 -3.13
N ASN A 113 -28.51 -27.63 -2.61
CA ASN A 113 -29.22 -28.56 -1.75
C ASN A 113 -29.36 -29.87 -2.56
N PRO A 114 -28.76 -31.01 -2.16
CA PRO A 114 -29.11 -32.26 -2.81
C PRO A 114 -30.53 -32.59 -2.33
N ALA A 115 -31.51 -32.34 -3.19
CA ALA A 115 -32.85 -32.87 -3.01
C ALA A 115 -32.72 -34.40 -2.95
N ASP A 116 -33.02 -34.90 -1.75
CA ASP A 116 -33.53 -36.23 -1.50
C ASP A 116 -34.71 -36.48 -2.46
N ASP A 117 -34.56 -37.42 -3.39
CA ASP A 117 -35.68 -38.06 -4.06
C ASP A 117 -35.28 -39.50 -4.43
N THR A 118 -35.64 -40.39 -3.53
CA THR A 118 -35.90 -41.80 -3.79
C THR A 118 -36.94 -41.95 -4.92
N ASP A 119 -36.69 -42.77 -5.95
CA ASP A 119 -37.62 -43.85 -6.32
C ASP A 119 -37.17 -44.65 -7.56
N ASN A 120 -37.03 -45.96 -7.32
CA ASN A 120 -37.59 -47.05 -8.10
C ASN A 120 -37.45 -47.05 -9.64
N ILE A 121 -36.44 -47.77 -10.16
CA ILE A 121 -36.55 -48.40 -11.49
C ILE A 121 -36.46 -49.92 -11.30
N ASP A 122 -37.64 -50.49 -11.24
CA ASP A 122 -37.96 -51.90 -11.46
C ASP A 122 -37.37 -52.36 -12.81
N ASN A 123 -36.53 -53.40 -12.79
CA ASN A 123 -35.94 -53.99 -13.98
C ASN A 123 -36.57 -55.38 -14.22
N PRO A 124 -37.53 -55.54 -15.14
CA PRO A 124 -37.99 -56.85 -15.52
C PRO A 124 -37.20 -57.35 -16.73
N SER A 125 -36.29 -58.29 -16.52
CA SER A 125 -35.83 -59.14 -17.62
C SER A 125 -35.25 -60.48 -17.15
N ALA A 126 -36.11 -61.50 -17.08
CA ALA A 126 -35.83 -62.89 -17.48
C ALA A 126 -37.14 -63.68 -17.53
#